data_AF-A0A7C2KKU5-F1
#
_entry.id   AF-A0A7C2KKU5-F1
#
_cell.length_a   1.000
_cell.length_b   1.000
_cell.length_c   1.000
_cell.angle_alpha   90.00
_cell.angle_beta   90.00
_cell.angle_gamma   90.00
#
_symmetry.space_group_name_H-M   'P 1'
#
loop_
_entity.id
_entity.type
_entity.pdbx_description
1 polymer ?
#
loop_
_entity_poly.entity_id
_entity_poly.type
_entity_poly.pdbx_seq_one_letter_code
_entity_poly.pdbx_strand_id
1 'polypeptide(L)'
;MNNAFSTLLDVAIARGLIDPVSMQVFAIDSVLQSPPLPAAQKVLPWVEEQKLGRYQPPRLPYPLARHTPALIWGSAASFNVGLLAAVLGERYPDHHPLTIITLPGDTVHSCQLRDLPTVSLSDAQMVALVVPALPLADDRRGFERLQWVVSRLLGPDGCPWDVRQTHQSLRQHLIAEVYEAVEALDTGNMTELCEELGDVLLQVFVHSEMARQVGTFTIEDVIQTVADKLVFRHPHVFATTEVDGPEQVLRNWYQLKAQEQAAKGKVRNSALDGVPAALPALMMAQEFSRKAIRVGFTWHDLDQVWAKVTEELHELRTAADPAAQQAELGDLLFALATLAHWLKLDAEIALRDAAMRYKQRFQFVEQMAAQSGRALQDCSLAEMMAWWAEAKTLGNGW
;
A
#
# COMPACT_ATOMS: atom_id res chain seq x y z
N MET A 1 21.92 17.04 35.57
CA MET A 1 20.95 16.90 34.47
C MET A 1 19.58 17.50 34.80
N ASN A 2 18.93 17.20 35.95
CA ASN A 2 17.63 17.79 36.30
C ASN A 2 17.58 19.34 36.32
N ASN A 3 18.67 20.02 36.69
CA ASN A 3 18.68 21.49 36.71
C ASN A 3 18.64 22.10 35.29
N ALA A 4 19.43 21.55 34.35
CA ALA A 4 19.56 22.12 33.00
C ALA A 4 18.30 21.96 32.14
N PHE A 5 17.59 20.83 32.27
CA PHE A 5 16.31 20.67 31.59
C PHE A 5 15.27 21.65 32.13
N SER A 6 15.19 21.82 33.46
CA SER A 6 14.30 22.82 34.06
C SER A 6 14.62 24.22 33.54
N THR A 7 15.89 24.61 33.50
CA THR A 7 16.29 25.92 32.98
C THR A 7 15.91 26.11 31.51
N LEU A 8 16.15 25.12 30.64
CA LEU A 8 15.72 25.17 29.23
C LEU A 8 14.20 25.34 29.12
N LEU A 9 13.45 24.60 29.93
CA LEU A 9 12.00 24.67 29.98
C LEU A 9 11.51 26.03 30.47
N ASP A 10 12.10 26.56 31.53
CA ASP A 10 11.78 27.87 32.10
C ASP A 10 12.05 28.99 31.10
N VAL A 11 13.16 28.93 30.36
CA VAL A 11 13.46 29.89 29.28
C VAL A 11 12.40 29.78 28.18
N ALA A 12 12.04 28.57 27.76
CA ALA A 12 11.04 28.38 26.71
C ALA A 12 9.65 28.91 27.13
N ILE A 13 9.23 28.65 28.37
CA ILE A 13 7.95 29.12 28.93
C ILE A 13 7.97 30.65 29.10
N ALA A 14 9.03 31.22 29.69
CA ALA A 14 9.13 32.65 29.94
C ALA A 14 9.13 33.47 28.64
N ARG A 15 9.57 32.87 27.53
CA ARG A 15 9.56 33.46 26.19
C ARG A 15 8.28 33.19 25.39
N GLY A 16 7.31 32.46 25.96
CA GLY A 16 6.06 32.11 25.31
C GLY A 16 6.24 31.18 24.10
N LEU A 17 7.32 30.41 24.05
CA LEU A 17 7.64 29.52 22.94
C LEU A 17 6.89 28.19 23.02
N ILE A 18 6.49 27.79 24.22
CA ILE A 18 5.78 26.54 24.50
C ILE A 18 4.70 26.77 25.56
N ASP A 19 3.67 25.94 25.50
CA ASP A 19 2.75 25.72 26.61
C ASP A 19 3.09 24.36 27.24
N PRO A 20 3.52 24.32 28.51
CA PRO A 20 4.00 23.10 29.16
C PRO A 20 2.92 22.03 29.30
N VAL A 21 1.62 22.36 29.18
CA VAL A 21 0.54 21.37 29.24
C VAL A 21 0.14 20.81 27.88
N SER A 22 0.70 21.34 26.78
CA SER A 22 0.31 20.97 25.41
C SER A 22 1.51 20.78 24.48
N MET A 23 2.53 20.04 24.93
CA MET A 23 3.71 19.72 24.13
C MET A 23 4.21 18.29 24.30
N GLN A 24 4.95 17.83 23.30
CA GLN A 24 5.76 16.61 23.35
C GLN A 24 7.18 16.97 23.80
N VAL A 25 7.81 16.12 24.61
CA VAL A 25 9.20 16.30 25.03
C VAL A 25 10.01 15.07 24.67
N PHE A 26 11.13 15.28 23.97
CA PHE A 26 12.05 14.22 23.57
C PHE A 26 13.48 14.55 23.99
N ALA A 27 14.19 13.54 24.51
CA ALA A 27 15.64 13.62 24.60
C ALA A 27 16.22 13.41 23.20
N ILE A 28 17.23 14.20 22.81
CA ILE A 28 17.85 14.13 21.47
C ILE A 28 18.37 12.73 21.16
N ASP A 29 18.92 12.02 22.14
CA ASP A 29 19.40 10.65 21.95
C ASP A 29 18.25 9.71 21.55
N SER A 30 17.05 9.85 22.12
CA SER A 30 15.87 9.07 21.71
C SER A 30 15.38 9.41 20.31
N VAL A 31 15.61 10.65 19.85
CA VAL A 31 15.26 11.08 18.49
C VAL A 31 16.26 10.50 17.49
N LEU A 32 17.55 10.57 17.79
CA LEU A 32 18.60 10.20 16.83
C LEU A 32 18.95 8.70 16.87
N GLN A 33 18.44 7.94 17.84
CA GLN A 33 18.60 6.50 17.89
C GLN A 33 17.87 5.81 16.74
N SER A 34 18.53 4.79 16.18
CA SER A 34 17.85 3.83 15.29
C SER A 34 17.05 2.84 16.16
N PRO A 35 15.86 2.40 15.70
CA PRO A 35 15.15 1.31 16.35
C PRO A 35 16.08 0.08 16.49
N PRO A 36 16.14 -0.55 17.67
CA PRO A 36 16.97 -1.73 17.85
C PRO A 36 16.48 -2.85 16.93
N LEU A 37 17.39 -3.40 16.14
CA LEU A 37 17.11 -4.59 15.35
C LEU A 37 17.14 -5.83 16.27
N PRO A 38 16.30 -6.85 16.01
CA PRO A 38 16.37 -8.12 16.74
C PRO A 38 17.78 -8.72 16.66
N ALA A 39 18.30 -9.22 17.79
CA ALA A 39 19.66 -9.77 17.90
C ALA A 39 19.89 -10.99 17.00
N ALA A 40 18.84 -11.77 16.72
CA ALA A 40 18.85 -12.88 15.78
C ALA A 40 17.78 -12.63 14.72
N GLN A 41 18.20 -12.49 13.46
CA GLN A 41 17.29 -12.35 12.32
C GLN A 41 17.11 -13.73 11.69
N LYS A 42 15.92 -14.33 11.89
CA LYS A 42 15.53 -15.57 11.20
C LYS A 42 15.08 -15.33 9.76
N VAL A 43 14.72 -14.09 9.43
CA VAL A 43 14.20 -13.66 8.13
C VAL A 43 14.87 -12.33 7.77
N LEU A 44 15.32 -12.21 6.52
CA LEU A 44 15.91 -10.97 6.02
C LEU A 44 14.82 -9.90 5.82
N PRO A 45 15.14 -8.60 6.01
CA PRO A 45 14.25 -7.52 5.61
C PRO A 45 13.91 -7.60 4.11
N TRP A 46 12.71 -7.13 3.73
CA TRP A 46 12.21 -7.21 2.35
C TRP A 46 13.22 -6.71 1.31
N VAL A 47 13.85 -5.54 1.53
CA VAL A 47 14.79 -4.94 0.58
C VAL A 47 16.05 -5.79 0.38
N GLU A 48 16.47 -6.55 1.39
CA GLU A 48 17.63 -7.44 1.34
C GLU A 48 17.26 -8.78 0.70
N GLU A 49 16.10 -9.33 1.05
CA GLU A 49 15.53 -10.54 0.43
C GLU A 49 15.37 -10.35 -1.09
N GLN A 50 14.87 -9.18 -1.51
CA GLN A 50 14.73 -8.81 -2.92
C GLN A 50 16.04 -8.37 -3.59
N LYS A 51 17.15 -8.29 -2.85
CA LYS A 51 18.47 -7.84 -3.33
C LYS A 51 18.47 -6.42 -3.91
N LEU A 52 17.60 -5.55 -3.39
CA LEU A 52 17.43 -4.16 -3.84
C LEU A 52 18.26 -3.15 -3.03
N GLY A 53 18.83 -3.57 -1.89
CA GLY A 53 19.59 -2.68 -1.03
C GLY A 53 19.73 -3.22 0.39
N ARG A 54 20.03 -2.31 1.34
CA ARG A 54 20.10 -2.62 2.77
C ARG A 54 18.93 -2.00 3.50
N TYR A 55 18.42 -2.69 4.52
CA TYR A 55 17.35 -2.17 5.33
C TYR A 55 17.78 -0.93 6.11
N GLN A 56 16.97 0.11 6.04
CA GLN A 56 17.07 1.28 6.91
C GLN A 56 15.80 1.34 7.75
N PRO A 57 15.89 1.23 9.09
CA PRO A 57 14.72 1.33 9.94
C PRO A 57 14.16 2.76 9.93
N PRO A 58 12.86 2.94 10.20
CA PRO A 58 12.28 4.28 10.35
C PRO A 58 13.03 5.12 11.38
N ARG A 59 13.22 6.41 11.10
CA ARG A 59 13.91 7.31 12.05
C ARG A 59 13.01 7.66 13.23
N LEU A 60 13.55 7.57 14.45
CA LEU A 60 12.86 7.96 15.67
C LEU A 60 12.82 9.50 15.82
N PRO A 61 11.99 10.06 16.73
CA PRO A 61 10.86 9.40 17.37
C PRO A 61 9.80 9.13 16.31
N TYR A 62 9.25 7.92 16.31
CA TYR A 62 8.18 7.52 15.42
C TYR A 62 7.02 6.95 16.26
N PRO A 63 5.82 7.53 16.20
CA PRO A 63 5.48 8.79 15.51
C PRO A 63 5.94 10.03 16.28
N LEU A 64 6.35 11.09 15.56
CA LEU A 64 6.39 12.46 16.06
C LEU A 64 5.09 13.15 15.62
N ALA A 65 4.22 13.52 16.56
CA ALA A 65 2.94 14.14 16.20
C ALA A 65 3.17 15.58 15.69
N ARG A 66 3.00 15.82 14.39
CA ARG A 66 3.35 17.12 13.76
C ARG A 66 2.50 18.28 14.23
N HIS A 67 1.26 18.01 14.61
CA HIS A 67 0.27 19.02 15.01
C HIS A 67 0.32 19.37 16.50
N THR A 68 1.30 18.83 17.23
CA THR A 68 1.56 19.17 18.62
C THR A 68 2.98 19.72 18.71
N PRO A 69 3.21 20.87 19.39
CA PRO A 69 4.56 21.38 19.58
C PRO A 69 5.48 20.32 20.21
N ALA A 70 6.75 20.35 19.86
CA ALA A 70 7.75 19.44 20.39
C ALA A 70 8.95 20.21 20.95
N LEU A 71 9.44 19.80 22.12
CA LEU A 71 10.71 20.24 22.68
C LEU A 71 11.71 19.09 22.63
N ILE A 72 12.73 19.22 21.79
CA ILE A 72 13.82 18.23 21.67
C ILE A 72 15.04 18.78 22.39
N TRP A 73 15.54 18.11 23.42
CA TRP A 73 16.60 18.64 24.26
C TRP A 73 17.74 17.65 24.51
N GLY A 74 18.93 18.17 24.81
CA GLY A 74 20.08 17.34 25.19
C GLY A 74 21.36 18.13 25.35
N SER A 75 22.47 17.41 25.50
CA SER A 75 23.80 18.03 25.49
C SER A 75 24.12 18.55 24.09
N ALA A 76 24.86 19.67 24.00
CA ALA A 76 25.31 20.19 22.71
C ALA A 76 26.18 19.17 21.94
N ALA A 77 26.95 18.35 22.67
CA ALA A 77 27.78 17.30 22.08
C ALA A 77 26.97 16.19 21.39
N SER A 78 25.78 15.86 21.90
CA SER A 78 24.86 14.88 21.29
C SER A 78 23.98 15.48 20.19
N PHE A 79 23.94 16.81 20.07
CA PHE A 79 22.97 17.52 19.22
C PHE A 79 23.43 17.61 17.76
N ASN A 80 23.37 16.48 17.04
CA ASN A 80 23.71 16.44 15.62
C ASN A 80 22.63 17.14 14.77
N VAL A 81 22.84 18.44 14.49
CA VAL A 81 21.92 19.28 13.74
C VAL A 81 21.64 18.79 12.31
N GLY A 82 22.62 18.14 11.67
CA GLY A 82 22.45 17.59 10.33
C GLY A 82 21.51 16.37 10.31
N LEU A 83 21.72 15.43 11.22
CA LEU A 83 20.83 14.27 11.35
C LEU A 83 19.43 14.68 11.81
N LEU A 84 19.35 15.62 12.77
CA LEU A 84 18.08 16.16 13.25
C LEU A 84 17.28 16.87 12.14
N ALA A 85 17.96 17.68 11.31
CA ALA A 85 17.34 18.29 10.14
C ALA A 85 16.79 17.23 9.17
N ALA A 86 17.51 16.13 8.97
CA ALA A 86 17.07 15.05 8.10
C ALA A 86 15.84 14.31 8.69
N VAL A 87 15.80 14.08 10.01
CA VAL A 87 14.65 13.48 10.71
C VAL A 87 13.41 14.38 10.61
N LEU A 88 13.58 15.68 10.86
CA LEU A 88 12.48 16.65 10.80
C LEU A 88 12.02 16.90 9.35
N GLY A 89 12.93 16.92 8.39
CA GLY A 89 12.64 17.15 6.96
C GLY A 89 11.82 16.04 6.30
N GLU A 90 11.76 14.85 6.91
CA GLU A 90 10.82 13.81 6.48
C GLU A 90 9.35 14.19 6.76
N ARG A 91 9.12 15.08 7.73
CA ARG A 91 7.82 15.35 8.36
C ARG A 91 7.35 16.79 8.22
N TYR A 92 8.27 17.75 8.24
CA TYR A 92 8.00 19.19 8.20
C TYR A 92 8.57 19.79 6.92
N PRO A 93 7.96 20.87 6.39
CA PRO A 93 8.51 21.56 5.23
C PRO A 93 9.81 22.29 5.57
N ASP A 94 10.66 22.49 4.56
CA ASP A 94 11.97 23.17 4.70
C ASP A 94 11.91 24.57 5.32
N HIS A 95 10.77 25.27 5.18
CA HIS A 95 10.55 26.60 5.75
C HIS A 95 9.93 26.57 7.15
N HIS A 96 9.72 25.39 7.74
CA HIS A 96 9.14 25.26 9.07
C HIS A 96 10.00 26.01 10.08
N PRO A 97 9.42 26.92 10.88
CA PRO A 97 10.19 27.70 11.85
C PRO A 97 10.65 26.80 12.98
N LEU A 98 11.87 27.02 13.44
CA LEU A 98 12.46 26.35 14.59
C LEU A 98 13.03 27.40 15.54
N THR A 99 12.99 27.12 16.84
CA THR A 99 13.64 27.97 17.84
C THR A 99 14.61 27.15 18.66
N ILE A 100 15.86 27.60 18.71
CA ILE A 100 16.95 26.97 19.43
C ILE A 100 17.24 27.79 20.69
N ILE A 101 17.31 27.11 21.81
CA ILE A 101 17.68 27.66 23.11
C ILE A 101 19.00 27.02 23.53
N THR A 102 20.00 27.81 23.91
CA THR A 102 21.27 27.26 24.40
C THR A 102 21.62 27.76 25.79
N LEU A 103 22.19 26.86 26.61
CA LEU A 103 22.75 27.15 27.92
C LEU A 103 24.27 27.01 27.90
N PRO A 104 25.01 27.73 28.77
CA PRO A 104 24.52 28.61 29.85
C PRO A 104 24.18 30.05 29.41
N GLY A 105 24.31 30.39 28.13
CA GLY A 105 24.12 31.77 27.65
C GLY A 105 22.67 32.26 27.55
N ASP A 106 21.68 31.42 27.86
CA ASP A 106 20.24 31.65 27.67
C ASP A 106 19.89 32.26 26.31
N THR A 107 20.66 31.89 25.27
CA THR A 107 20.50 32.48 23.95
C THR A 107 19.33 31.83 23.24
N VAL A 108 18.55 32.64 22.53
CA VAL A 108 17.40 32.20 21.74
C VAL A 108 17.65 32.61 20.30
N HIS A 109 17.69 31.62 19.42
CA HIS A 109 17.91 31.80 18.00
C HIS A 109 16.82 31.11 17.20
N SER A 110 16.21 31.82 16.26
CA SER A 110 15.22 31.23 15.34
C SER A 110 15.84 31.01 13.96
N CYS A 111 15.55 29.85 13.38
CA CYS A 111 15.97 29.49 12.02
C CYS A 111 14.84 28.74 11.30
N GLN A 112 14.97 28.57 9.98
CA GLN A 112 14.12 27.61 9.27
C GLN A 112 14.76 26.22 9.30
N LEU A 113 13.95 25.18 9.13
CA LEU A 113 14.44 23.80 9.08
C LEU A 113 15.58 23.60 8.06
N ARG A 114 15.51 24.24 6.89
CA ARG A 114 16.58 24.20 5.87
C ARG A 114 17.93 24.74 6.37
N ASP A 115 17.91 25.66 7.33
CA ASP A 115 19.10 26.36 7.82
C ASP A 115 19.69 25.66 9.05
N LEU A 116 18.95 24.74 9.68
CA LEU A 116 19.36 24.02 10.88
C LEU A 116 20.76 23.38 10.77
N PRO A 117 21.16 22.75 9.64
CA PRO A 117 22.50 22.20 9.49
C PRO A 117 23.64 23.23 9.57
N THR A 118 23.35 24.52 9.38
CA THR A 118 24.35 25.60 9.38
C THR A 118 24.52 26.28 10.75
N VAL A 119 23.67 25.93 11.72
CA VAL A 119 23.68 26.51 13.06
C VAL A 119 24.92 26.04 13.82
N SER A 120 25.69 26.99 14.35
CA SER A 120 26.80 26.70 15.28
C SER A 120 26.30 26.56 16.71
N LEU A 121 26.71 25.47 17.37
CA LEU A 121 26.43 25.18 18.78
C LEU A 121 27.72 25.16 19.63
N SER A 122 28.83 25.70 19.12
CA SER A 122 30.18 25.54 19.71
C SER A 122 30.31 26.04 21.16
N ASP A 123 29.54 27.06 21.54
CA ASP A 123 29.62 27.69 22.86
C ASP A 123 28.53 27.15 23.82
N ALA A 124 27.67 26.24 23.35
CA ALA A 124 26.59 25.67 24.12
C ALA A 124 27.04 24.41 24.88
N GLN A 125 26.52 24.25 26.10
CA GLN A 125 26.62 23.01 26.86
C GLN A 125 25.35 22.17 26.71
N MET A 126 24.20 22.84 26.73
CA MET A 126 22.88 22.21 26.60
C MET A 126 22.08 22.97 25.55
N VAL A 127 21.25 22.22 24.81
CA VAL A 127 20.46 22.74 23.71
C VAL A 127 19.03 22.23 23.84
N ALA A 128 18.07 23.10 23.57
CA ALA A 128 16.70 22.71 23.26
C ALA A 128 16.31 23.26 21.88
N LEU A 129 15.66 22.42 21.08
CA LEU A 129 15.00 22.79 19.84
C LEU A 129 13.49 22.74 20.09
N VAL A 130 12.84 23.89 20.00
CA VAL A 130 11.40 24.01 19.94
C VAL A 130 10.98 23.86 18.47
N VAL A 131 10.14 22.86 18.22
CA VAL A 131 9.47 22.59 16.95
C VAL A 131 8.00 22.96 17.13
N PRO A 132 7.54 24.10 16.60
CA PRO A 132 6.13 24.49 16.67
C PRO A 132 5.23 23.45 16.00
N ALA A 133 3.95 23.42 16.42
CA ALA A 133 2.94 22.64 15.73
C ALA A 133 2.82 23.06 14.26
N LEU A 134 2.77 22.09 13.36
CA LEU A 134 2.48 22.31 11.95
C LEU A 134 0.97 22.42 11.76
N PRO A 135 0.44 23.54 11.24
CA PRO A 135 -0.98 23.63 10.90
C PRO A 135 -1.37 22.55 9.89
N LEU A 136 -2.60 22.02 10.00
CA LEU A 136 -3.10 21.00 9.05
C LEU A 136 -3.06 21.47 7.59
N ALA A 137 -3.26 22.77 7.35
CA ALA A 137 -3.19 23.36 6.02
C ALA A 137 -1.77 23.35 5.42
N ASP A 138 -0.74 23.37 6.27
CA ASP A 138 0.67 23.39 5.87
C ASP A 138 1.32 21.99 5.90
N ASP A 139 0.68 21.01 6.54
CA ASP A 139 1.10 19.61 6.43
C ASP A 139 0.86 19.13 4.99
N ARG A 140 1.88 18.50 4.41
CA ARG A 140 1.87 17.99 3.03
C ARG A 140 1.92 16.46 2.96
N ARG A 141 2.16 15.79 4.09
CA ARG A 141 2.47 14.36 4.12
C ARG A 141 1.63 13.58 5.14
N GLY A 142 0.81 14.26 5.94
CA GLY A 142 0.11 13.64 7.05
C GLY A 142 -1.17 12.89 6.72
N PHE A 143 -1.42 11.86 7.51
CA PHE A 143 -2.67 11.11 7.47
C PHE A 143 -3.82 12.00 7.96
N GLU A 144 -3.56 12.78 9.01
CA GLU A 144 -4.46 13.77 9.59
C GLU A 144 -4.82 14.87 8.59
N ARG A 145 -3.86 15.25 7.73
CA ARG A 145 -4.10 16.20 6.64
C ARG A 145 -5.08 15.63 5.62
N LEU A 146 -4.89 14.39 5.16
CA LEU A 146 -5.83 13.77 4.23
C LEU A 146 -7.23 13.62 4.86
N GLN A 147 -7.29 13.20 6.13
CA GLN A 147 -8.53 13.17 6.90
C GLN A 147 -9.22 14.54 6.91
N TRP A 148 -8.48 15.60 7.24
CA TRP A 148 -8.99 16.96 7.26
C TRP A 148 -9.50 17.42 5.89
N VAL A 149 -8.76 17.15 4.80
CA VAL A 149 -9.18 17.47 3.43
C VAL A 149 -10.51 16.77 3.11
N VAL A 150 -10.62 15.47 3.35
CA VAL A 150 -11.83 14.70 3.06
C VAL A 150 -13.01 15.18 3.91
N SER A 151 -12.80 15.43 5.21
CA SER A 151 -13.85 15.99 6.07
C SER A 151 -14.29 17.40 5.63
N ARG A 152 -13.40 18.21 5.05
CA ARG A 152 -13.77 19.51 4.47
C ARG A 152 -14.55 19.36 3.16
N LEU A 153 -14.17 18.41 2.30
CA LEU A 153 -14.87 18.13 1.04
C LEU A 153 -16.30 17.62 1.28
N LEU A 154 -16.49 16.75 2.28
CA LEU A 154 -17.78 16.15 2.62
C LEU A 154 -18.56 16.91 3.70
N GLY A 155 -18.01 18.01 4.22
CA GLY A 155 -18.59 18.80 5.31
C GLY A 155 -19.44 19.99 4.84
N PRO A 156 -19.91 20.83 5.78
CA PRO A 156 -20.59 22.09 5.45
C PRO A 156 -19.71 22.99 4.57
N ASP A 157 -20.34 23.57 3.54
CA ASP A 157 -19.67 24.34 2.48
C ASP A 157 -18.55 23.58 1.75
N GLY A 158 -18.66 22.25 1.73
CA GLY A 158 -17.77 21.34 1.01
C GLY A 158 -18.06 21.30 -0.49
N CYS A 159 -17.45 20.33 -1.18
CA CYS A 159 -17.59 20.19 -2.63
C CYS A 159 -18.99 19.68 -2.99
N PRO A 160 -19.75 20.38 -3.86
CA PRO A 160 -21.11 19.96 -4.23
C PRO A 160 -21.19 18.61 -4.95
N TRP A 161 -20.10 18.16 -5.59
CA TRP A 161 -20.05 16.85 -6.23
C TRP A 161 -19.78 15.75 -5.20
N ASP A 162 -18.80 15.93 -4.31
CA ASP A 162 -18.42 14.94 -3.29
C ASP A 162 -19.57 14.66 -2.32
N VAL A 163 -20.26 15.71 -1.85
CA VAL A 163 -21.39 15.58 -0.91
C VAL A 163 -22.58 14.83 -1.52
N ARG A 164 -22.72 14.81 -2.85
CA ARG A 164 -23.80 14.06 -3.54
C ARG A 164 -23.49 12.58 -3.72
N GLN A 165 -22.26 12.14 -3.43
CA GLN A 165 -21.87 10.76 -3.61
C GLN A 165 -22.46 9.85 -2.53
N THR A 166 -22.55 8.57 -2.87
CA THR A 166 -22.96 7.49 -1.96
C THR A 166 -21.91 6.39 -2.01
N HIS A 167 -21.93 5.48 -1.02
CA HIS A 167 -21.07 4.29 -1.08
C HIS A 167 -21.25 3.51 -2.39
N GLN A 168 -22.48 3.45 -2.91
CA GLN A 168 -22.81 2.71 -4.13
C GLN A 168 -22.34 3.42 -5.39
N SER A 169 -22.45 4.76 -5.48
CA SER A 169 -21.98 5.51 -6.66
C SER A 169 -20.46 5.50 -6.79
N LEU A 170 -19.74 5.50 -5.66
CA LEU A 170 -18.27 5.47 -5.65
C LEU A 170 -17.66 4.09 -5.95
N ARG A 171 -18.46 3.02 -5.97
CA ARG A 171 -17.95 1.65 -6.23
C ARG A 171 -17.19 1.55 -7.56
N GLN A 172 -17.68 2.20 -8.62
CA GLN A 172 -17.01 2.14 -9.93
C GLN A 172 -15.67 2.87 -9.91
N HIS A 173 -15.59 4.01 -9.22
CA HIS A 173 -14.35 4.74 -9.02
C HIS A 173 -13.33 3.89 -8.26
N LEU A 174 -13.71 3.31 -7.12
CA LEU A 174 -12.82 2.40 -6.38
C LEU A 174 -12.29 1.23 -7.22
N ILE A 175 -13.13 0.65 -8.08
CA ILE A 175 -12.69 -0.42 -8.99
C ILE A 175 -11.70 0.14 -10.02
N ALA A 176 -11.97 1.31 -10.60
CA ALA A 176 -11.07 1.96 -11.56
C ALA A 176 -9.69 2.22 -10.94
N GLU A 177 -9.61 2.89 -9.79
CA GLU A 177 -8.33 3.21 -9.12
C GLU A 177 -7.51 1.94 -8.82
N VAL A 178 -8.19 0.83 -8.45
CA VAL A 178 -7.52 -0.46 -8.22
C VAL A 178 -6.94 -1.01 -9.52
N TYR A 179 -7.62 -0.87 -10.65
CA TYR A 179 -7.11 -1.33 -11.93
C TYR A 179 -6.02 -0.42 -12.52
N GLU A 180 -6.08 0.89 -12.25
CA GLU A 180 -5.01 1.84 -12.59
C GLU A 180 -3.75 1.54 -11.76
N ALA A 181 -3.89 1.25 -10.47
CA ALA A 181 -2.78 0.75 -9.64
C ALA A 181 -2.20 -0.58 -10.15
N VAL A 182 -3.04 -1.49 -10.66
CA VAL A 182 -2.57 -2.74 -11.31
C VAL A 182 -1.83 -2.44 -12.61
N GLU A 183 -2.31 -1.51 -13.44
CA GLU A 183 -1.61 -1.09 -14.65
C GLU A 183 -0.23 -0.48 -14.34
N ALA A 184 -0.13 0.32 -13.29
CA ALA A 184 1.15 0.85 -12.82
C ALA A 184 2.12 -0.24 -12.34
N LEU A 185 1.61 -1.30 -11.71
CA LEU A 185 2.40 -2.49 -11.35
C LEU A 185 2.87 -3.24 -12.60
N ASP A 186 1.98 -3.47 -13.57
CA ASP A 186 2.26 -4.20 -14.81
C ASP A 186 3.30 -3.48 -15.69
N THR A 187 3.29 -2.14 -15.67
CA THR A 187 4.24 -1.30 -16.43
C THR A 187 5.52 -0.98 -15.67
N GLY A 188 5.59 -1.30 -14.36
CA GLY A 188 6.72 -0.94 -13.50
C GLY A 188 6.86 0.57 -13.25
N ASN A 189 5.81 1.36 -13.50
CA ASN A 189 5.84 2.81 -13.31
C ASN A 189 5.62 3.18 -11.85
N MET A 190 6.72 3.42 -11.11
CA MET A 190 6.67 3.72 -9.68
C MET A 190 6.05 5.07 -9.35
N THR A 191 6.07 6.03 -10.28
CA THR A 191 5.43 7.34 -10.07
C THR A 191 3.93 7.20 -10.13
N GLU A 192 3.41 6.58 -11.19
CA GLU A 192 1.97 6.27 -11.31
C GLU A 192 1.52 5.37 -10.16
N LEU A 193 2.29 4.34 -9.80
CA LEU A 193 1.93 3.48 -8.67
C LEU A 193 1.74 4.27 -7.36
N CYS A 194 2.57 5.30 -7.13
CA CYS A 194 2.43 6.16 -5.96
C CYS A 194 1.15 7.01 -6.01
N GLU A 195 0.76 7.48 -7.20
CA GLU A 195 -0.45 8.26 -7.44
C GLU A 195 -1.69 7.39 -7.23
N GLU A 196 -1.77 6.24 -7.90
CA GLU A 196 -2.92 5.34 -7.84
C GLU A 196 -3.13 4.71 -6.46
N LEU A 197 -2.05 4.38 -5.74
CA LEU A 197 -2.16 3.96 -4.34
C LEU A 197 -2.71 5.09 -3.45
N GLY A 198 -2.44 6.35 -3.81
CA GLY A 198 -3.02 7.54 -3.20
C GLY A 198 -4.53 7.63 -3.45
N ASP A 199 -4.98 7.34 -4.68
CA ASP A 199 -6.40 7.37 -5.03
C ASP A 199 -7.20 6.21 -4.43
N VAL A 200 -6.61 5.01 -4.37
CA VAL A 200 -7.17 3.91 -3.58
C VAL A 200 -7.28 4.29 -2.09
N LEU A 201 -6.26 4.96 -1.53
CA LEU A 201 -6.30 5.45 -0.16
C LEU A 201 -7.39 6.51 0.03
N LEU A 202 -7.55 7.44 -0.91
CA LEU A 202 -8.62 8.44 -0.90
C LEU A 202 -10.00 7.79 -0.79
N GLN A 203 -10.27 6.73 -1.57
CA GLN A 203 -11.55 6.01 -1.50
C GLN A 203 -11.82 5.44 -0.10
N VAL A 204 -10.78 4.92 0.59
CA VAL A 204 -10.91 4.43 1.97
C VAL A 204 -11.32 5.56 2.92
N PHE A 205 -10.71 6.73 2.80
CA PHE A 205 -11.06 7.90 3.62
C PHE A 205 -12.45 8.45 3.32
N VAL A 206 -12.82 8.57 2.05
CA VAL A 206 -14.14 9.08 1.64
C VAL A 206 -15.25 8.20 2.18
N HIS A 207 -15.15 6.87 2.01
CA HIS A 207 -16.11 5.95 2.60
C HIS A 207 -16.14 6.00 4.13
N SER A 208 -14.97 6.13 4.78
CA SER A 208 -14.90 6.20 6.24
C SER A 208 -15.51 7.50 6.78
N GLU A 209 -15.32 8.62 6.10
CA GLU A 209 -15.92 9.91 6.49
C GLU A 209 -17.44 9.90 6.27
N MET A 210 -17.94 9.36 5.16
CA MET A 210 -19.38 9.15 4.95
C MET A 210 -20.00 8.28 6.06
N ALA A 211 -19.33 7.18 6.41
CA ALA A 211 -19.77 6.28 7.47
C ALA A 211 -19.77 6.95 8.85
N ARG A 212 -18.77 7.79 9.13
CA ARG A 212 -18.64 8.56 10.38
C ARG A 212 -19.77 9.57 10.51
N GLN A 213 -20.13 10.27 9.43
CA GLN A 213 -21.23 11.24 9.43
C GLN A 213 -22.59 10.60 9.74
N VAL A 214 -22.77 9.33 9.37
CA VAL A 214 -23.98 8.54 9.69
C VAL A 214 -23.86 7.80 11.03
N GLY A 215 -22.71 7.88 11.71
CA GLY A 215 -22.47 7.26 13.01
C GLY A 215 -22.32 5.74 12.97
N THR A 216 -21.81 5.18 11.86
CA THR A 216 -21.69 3.73 11.66
C THR A 216 -20.30 3.18 11.97
N PHE A 217 -19.25 3.74 11.37
CA PHE A 217 -17.85 3.45 11.68
C PHE A 217 -16.96 4.64 11.29
N THR A 218 -15.72 4.68 11.78
CA THR A 218 -14.73 5.70 11.49
C THR A 218 -13.49 5.13 10.80
N ILE A 219 -12.57 6.00 10.36
CA ILE A 219 -11.28 5.54 9.80
C ILE A 219 -10.45 4.81 10.85
N GLU A 220 -10.55 5.19 12.12
CA GLU A 220 -9.90 4.52 13.24
C GLU A 220 -10.43 3.08 13.41
N ASP A 221 -11.73 2.84 13.23
CA ASP A 221 -12.30 1.50 13.25
C ASP A 221 -11.77 0.62 12.09
N VAL A 222 -11.57 1.22 10.91
CA VAL A 222 -10.98 0.54 9.74
C VAL A 222 -9.53 0.15 10.03
N ILE A 223 -8.74 1.10 10.58
CA ILE A 223 -7.33 0.89 10.98
C ILE A 223 -7.23 -0.20 12.05
N GLN A 224 -8.04 -0.10 13.10
CA GLN A 224 -8.08 -1.09 14.18
C GLN A 224 -8.40 -2.48 13.62
N THR A 225 -9.43 -2.58 12.78
CA THR A 225 -9.86 -3.85 12.18
C THR A 225 -8.76 -4.51 11.36
N VAL A 226 -7.97 -3.74 10.59
CA VAL A 226 -6.86 -4.31 9.81
C VAL A 226 -5.65 -4.62 10.69
N ALA A 227 -5.31 -3.76 11.65
CA ALA A 227 -4.19 -3.94 12.55
C ALA A 227 -4.38 -5.17 13.45
N ASP A 228 -5.51 -5.27 14.15
CA ASP A 228 -5.83 -6.40 15.04
C ASP A 228 -5.81 -7.73 14.27
N LYS A 229 -6.37 -7.73 13.05
CA LYS A 229 -6.37 -8.88 12.14
C LYS A 229 -4.95 -9.30 11.75
N LEU A 230 -4.06 -8.34 11.45
CA LEU A 230 -2.67 -8.63 11.07
C LEU A 230 -1.87 -9.12 12.29
N VAL A 231 -1.99 -8.48 13.45
CA VAL A 231 -1.34 -8.90 14.69
C VAL A 231 -1.77 -10.32 15.06
N PHE A 232 -3.08 -10.59 15.04
CA PHE A 232 -3.63 -11.91 15.34
C PHE A 232 -3.15 -13.00 14.36
N ARG A 233 -3.04 -12.69 13.06
CA ARG A 233 -2.63 -13.66 12.02
C ARG A 233 -1.11 -13.84 11.91
N HIS A 234 -0.30 -13.02 12.60
CA HIS A 234 1.16 -13.12 12.59
C HIS A 234 1.72 -13.28 14.02
N PRO A 235 1.33 -14.32 14.77
CA PRO A 235 1.86 -14.55 16.12
C PRO A 235 3.36 -14.90 16.12
N HIS A 236 3.94 -15.19 14.96
CA HIS A 236 5.38 -15.38 14.78
C HIS A 236 6.17 -14.07 14.66
N VAL A 237 5.48 -12.95 14.44
CA VAL A 237 6.06 -11.60 14.46
C VAL A 237 5.77 -10.90 15.78
N PHE A 238 4.53 -11.00 16.28
CA PHE A 238 4.04 -10.22 17.42
C PHE A 238 3.90 -11.00 18.73
N ALA A 239 4.21 -12.29 18.75
CA ALA A 239 4.17 -13.14 19.94
C ALA A 239 5.34 -14.14 19.93
N THR A 240 5.15 -15.35 20.46
CA THR A 240 6.22 -16.34 20.68
C THR A 240 6.16 -17.55 19.74
N THR A 241 5.27 -17.54 18.74
CA THR A 241 5.13 -18.70 17.84
C THR A 241 6.34 -18.82 16.92
N GLU A 242 7.02 -19.96 16.93
CA GLU A 242 8.08 -20.24 15.97
C GLU A 242 7.54 -20.88 14.69
N VAL A 243 8.15 -20.54 13.57
CA VAL A 243 7.83 -21.08 12.24
C VAL A 243 9.12 -21.41 11.50
N ASP A 244 9.09 -22.51 10.75
CA ASP A 244 10.25 -23.05 10.01
C ASP A 244 10.31 -22.54 8.57
N GLY A 245 9.27 -21.85 8.07
CA GLY A 245 9.27 -21.24 6.75
C GLY A 245 7.90 -20.75 6.26
N PRO A 246 7.86 -20.14 5.05
CA PRO A 246 6.66 -19.53 4.48
C PRO A 246 5.46 -20.49 4.35
N GLU A 247 5.71 -21.77 4.05
CA GLU A 247 4.64 -22.77 3.91
C GLU A 247 3.89 -23.00 5.23
N GLN A 248 4.62 -23.06 6.35
CA GLN A 248 4.01 -23.20 7.67
C GLN A 248 3.29 -21.91 8.08
N VAL A 249 3.84 -20.74 7.76
CA VAL A 249 3.16 -19.45 7.96
C VAL A 249 1.83 -19.43 7.22
N LEU A 250 1.79 -19.87 5.96
CA LEU A 250 0.57 -19.92 5.15
C LEU A 250 -0.47 -20.89 5.74
N ARG A 251 -0.06 -22.08 6.20
CA ARG A 251 -0.96 -23.02 6.90
C ARG A 251 -1.55 -22.40 8.17
N ASN A 252 -0.71 -21.81 9.01
CA ASN A 252 -1.13 -21.15 10.26
C ASN A 252 -2.10 -19.99 9.96
N TRP A 253 -1.81 -19.19 8.93
CA TRP A 253 -2.65 -18.08 8.52
C TRP A 253 -4.07 -18.52 8.15
N TYR A 254 -4.22 -19.63 7.41
CA TYR A 254 -5.55 -20.17 7.08
C TYR A 254 -6.31 -20.68 8.32
N GLN A 255 -5.61 -21.34 9.25
CA GLN A 255 -6.21 -21.81 10.50
C GLN A 255 -6.69 -20.64 11.37
N LEU A 256 -5.85 -19.62 11.56
CA LEU A 256 -6.19 -18.40 12.31
C LEU A 256 -7.35 -17.64 11.62
N LYS A 257 -7.35 -17.54 10.28
CA LYS A 257 -8.47 -16.97 9.54
C LYS A 257 -9.77 -17.73 9.79
N ALA A 258 -9.75 -19.06 9.87
CA ALA A 258 -10.94 -19.85 10.17
C ALA A 258 -11.45 -19.61 11.60
N GLN A 259 -10.54 -19.60 12.59
CA GLN A 259 -10.86 -19.32 14.00
C GLN A 259 -11.47 -17.91 14.17
N GLU A 260 -10.91 -16.90 13.50
CA GLU A 260 -11.43 -15.53 13.54
C GLU A 260 -12.87 -15.44 13.00
N GLN A 261 -13.17 -16.13 11.89
CA GLN A 261 -14.53 -16.13 11.34
C GLN A 261 -15.52 -16.84 12.28
N ALA A 262 -15.10 -17.96 12.89
CA ALA A 262 -15.91 -18.67 13.88
C ALA A 262 -16.22 -17.80 15.11
N ALA A 263 -15.22 -17.06 15.62
CA ALA A 263 -15.40 -16.12 16.73
C ALA A 263 -16.38 -14.97 16.39
N LYS A 264 -16.44 -14.55 15.13
CA LYS A 264 -17.38 -13.54 14.62
C LYS A 264 -18.79 -14.11 14.35
N GLY A 265 -19.09 -15.33 14.80
CA GLY A 265 -20.39 -15.99 14.60
C GLY A 265 -20.70 -16.32 13.14
N LYS A 266 -19.72 -16.21 12.23
CA LYS A 266 -19.90 -16.57 10.83
C LYS A 266 -19.77 -18.08 10.70
N VAL A 267 -20.90 -18.78 10.78
CA VAL A 267 -20.99 -20.20 10.43
C VAL A 267 -20.81 -20.30 8.91
N ARG A 268 -19.74 -20.94 8.47
CA ARG A 268 -19.59 -21.31 7.05
C ARG A 268 -20.50 -22.50 6.78
N ASN A 269 -21.47 -22.30 5.90
CA ASN A 269 -22.38 -23.35 5.46
C ASN A 269 -21.81 -24.07 4.22
N SER A 270 -20.86 -23.46 3.50
CA SER A 270 -20.18 -24.03 2.35
C SER A 270 -18.66 -23.89 2.43
N ALA A 271 -17.94 -24.88 1.88
CA ALA A 271 -16.50 -24.79 1.67
C ALA A 271 -16.10 -23.59 0.77
N LEU A 272 -17.01 -23.18 -0.10
CA LEU A 272 -16.81 -22.08 -1.04
C LEU A 272 -17.09 -20.70 -0.43
N ASP A 273 -17.70 -20.61 0.77
CA ASP A 273 -18.09 -19.33 1.39
C ASP A 273 -16.92 -18.34 1.54
N GLY A 274 -17.20 -17.07 1.23
CA GLY A 274 -16.23 -15.98 1.34
C GLY A 274 -15.39 -15.72 0.08
N VAL A 275 -15.79 -16.26 -1.08
CA VAL A 275 -15.39 -15.72 -2.39
C VAL A 275 -16.32 -14.55 -2.71
N PRO A 276 -15.82 -13.31 -2.88
CA PRO A 276 -16.65 -12.18 -3.24
C PRO A 276 -17.31 -12.38 -4.61
N ALA A 277 -18.63 -12.18 -4.69
CA ALA A 277 -19.37 -12.28 -5.95
C ALA A 277 -19.00 -11.19 -6.97
N ALA A 278 -18.31 -10.13 -6.54
CA ALA A 278 -17.84 -9.05 -7.39
C ALA A 278 -16.45 -9.29 -8.00
N LEU A 279 -15.81 -10.44 -7.73
CA LEU A 279 -14.53 -10.77 -8.35
C LEU A 279 -14.68 -10.93 -9.87
N PRO A 280 -13.63 -10.60 -10.65
CA PRO A 280 -13.53 -11.00 -12.04
C PRO A 280 -13.72 -12.52 -12.19
N ALA A 281 -14.30 -12.93 -13.31
CA ALA A 281 -14.78 -14.30 -13.49
C ALA A 281 -13.65 -15.36 -13.36
N LEU A 282 -12.46 -15.11 -13.93
CA LEU A 282 -11.35 -16.06 -13.83
C LEU A 282 -10.76 -16.12 -12.43
N MET A 283 -10.61 -14.96 -11.77
CA MET A 283 -10.18 -14.92 -10.37
C MET A 283 -11.20 -15.63 -9.45
N MET A 284 -12.50 -15.45 -9.70
CA MET A 284 -13.57 -16.14 -8.97
C MET A 284 -13.51 -17.66 -9.18
N ALA A 285 -13.39 -18.12 -10.43
CA ALA A 285 -13.27 -19.54 -10.77
C ALA A 285 -12.04 -20.17 -10.11
N GLN A 286 -10.89 -19.48 -10.17
CA GLN A 286 -9.67 -19.94 -9.54
C GLN A 286 -9.78 -20.01 -8.01
N GLU A 287 -10.45 -19.04 -7.38
CA GLU A 287 -10.71 -19.04 -5.94
C GLU A 287 -11.63 -20.17 -5.51
N PHE A 288 -12.69 -20.46 -6.28
CA PHE A 288 -13.54 -21.62 -6.05
C PHE A 288 -12.76 -22.93 -6.17
N SER A 289 -11.98 -23.08 -7.23
CA SER A 289 -11.11 -24.25 -7.44
C SER A 289 -10.15 -24.44 -6.28
N ARG A 290 -9.42 -23.39 -5.88
CA ARG A 290 -8.51 -23.41 -4.72
C ARG A 290 -9.20 -23.84 -3.42
N LYS A 291 -10.43 -23.42 -3.20
CA LYS A 291 -11.21 -23.78 -2.01
C LYS A 291 -11.70 -25.22 -2.04
N ALA A 292 -12.14 -25.70 -3.20
CA ALA A 292 -12.53 -27.09 -3.40
C ALA A 292 -11.34 -28.04 -3.19
N ILE A 293 -10.19 -27.71 -3.78
CA ILE A 293 -8.94 -28.46 -3.64
C ILE A 293 -8.52 -28.57 -2.17
N ARG A 294 -8.67 -27.49 -1.40
CA ARG A 294 -8.32 -27.47 0.03
C ARG A 294 -9.11 -28.47 0.87
N VAL A 295 -10.36 -28.76 0.50
CA VAL A 295 -11.18 -29.76 1.21
C VAL A 295 -11.03 -31.17 0.63
N GLY A 296 -10.06 -31.38 -0.26
CA GLY A 296 -9.77 -32.66 -0.88
C GLY A 296 -10.52 -32.93 -2.17
N PHE A 297 -11.32 -31.98 -2.67
CA PHE A 297 -11.95 -32.08 -3.99
C PHE A 297 -10.96 -31.64 -5.06
N THR A 298 -10.06 -32.56 -5.43
CA THR A 298 -8.94 -32.29 -6.34
C THR A 298 -8.51 -33.53 -7.13
N TRP A 299 -7.78 -33.29 -8.22
CA TRP A 299 -7.12 -34.28 -9.07
C TRP A 299 -5.84 -34.79 -8.39
N HIS A 300 -5.34 -35.97 -8.79
CA HIS A 300 -4.13 -36.54 -8.17
C HIS A 300 -2.84 -35.97 -8.75
N ASP A 301 -2.85 -35.56 -10.01
CA ASP A 301 -1.70 -35.07 -10.73
C ASP A 301 -2.11 -34.04 -11.80
N LEU A 302 -1.11 -33.39 -12.38
CA LEU A 302 -1.30 -32.36 -13.40
C LEU A 302 -1.85 -32.95 -14.72
N ASP A 303 -1.55 -34.21 -15.04
CA ASP A 303 -1.99 -34.85 -16.29
C ASP A 303 -3.51 -35.01 -16.31
N GLN A 304 -4.13 -35.32 -15.18
CA GLN A 304 -5.59 -35.38 -15.07
C GLN A 304 -6.25 -34.01 -15.22
N VAL A 305 -5.58 -32.93 -14.82
CA VAL A 305 -6.08 -31.56 -15.04
C VAL A 305 -6.02 -31.20 -16.52
N TRP A 306 -4.94 -31.55 -17.21
CA TRP A 306 -4.84 -31.42 -18.67
C TRP A 306 -5.87 -32.26 -19.42
N ALA A 307 -6.13 -33.49 -18.94
CA ALA A 307 -7.16 -34.35 -19.49
C ALA A 307 -8.54 -33.69 -19.38
N LYS A 308 -8.85 -33.06 -18.23
CA LYS A 308 -10.11 -32.32 -18.05
C LYS A 308 -10.21 -31.13 -18.99
N VAL A 309 -9.15 -30.33 -19.16
CA VAL A 309 -9.16 -29.23 -20.18
C VAL A 309 -9.43 -29.76 -21.59
N THR A 310 -8.90 -30.95 -21.91
CA THR A 310 -9.11 -31.59 -23.22
C THR A 310 -10.54 -32.09 -23.40
N GLU A 311 -11.14 -32.62 -22.32
CA GLU A 311 -12.54 -33.05 -22.24
C GLU A 311 -13.49 -31.86 -22.51
N GLU A 312 -13.35 -30.77 -21.76
CA GLU A 312 -14.18 -29.55 -21.91
C GLU A 312 -14.06 -28.94 -23.32
N LEU A 313 -12.84 -28.96 -23.89
CA LEU A 313 -12.61 -28.50 -25.26
C LEU A 313 -13.35 -29.39 -26.28
N HIS A 314 -13.43 -30.70 -26.03
CA HIS A 314 -14.17 -31.62 -26.86
C HIS A 314 -15.68 -31.40 -26.73
N GLU A 315 -16.18 -31.24 -25.50
CA GLU A 315 -17.59 -30.95 -25.22
C GLU A 315 -18.04 -29.66 -25.92
N LEU A 316 -17.27 -28.57 -25.79
CA LEU A 316 -17.51 -27.32 -26.51
C LEU A 316 -17.57 -27.50 -28.04
N ARG A 317 -16.68 -28.33 -28.60
CA ARG A 317 -16.64 -28.58 -30.05
C ARG A 317 -17.85 -29.39 -30.54
N THR A 318 -18.43 -30.22 -29.67
CA THR A 318 -19.56 -31.11 -30.02
C THR A 318 -20.92 -30.56 -29.60
N ALA A 319 -20.96 -29.47 -28.83
CA ALA A 319 -22.17 -28.82 -28.37
C ALA A 319 -23.11 -28.43 -29.53
N ALA A 320 -24.37 -28.85 -29.42
CA ALA A 320 -25.33 -28.84 -30.51
C ALA A 320 -26.00 -27.47 -30.78
N ASP A 321 -26.05 -26.60 -29.77
CA ASP A 321 -26.73 -25.31 -29.84
C ASP A 321 -25.96 -24.20 -29.08
N PRO A 322 -26.28 -22.91 -29.32
CA PRO A 322 -25.56 -21.80 -28.69
C PRO A 322 -25.62 -21.78 -27.16
N ALA A 323 -26.70 -22.27 -26.54
CA ALA A 323 -26.82 -22.30 -25.08
C ALA A 323 -25.89 -23.36 -24.49
N ALA A 324 -25.84 -24.54 -25.11
CA ALA A 324 -24.86 -25.57 -24.79
C ALA A 324 -23.43 -25.07 -25.01
N GLN A 325 -23.14 -24.44 -26.15
CA GLN A 325 -21.81 -23.87 -26.44
C GLN A 325 -21.38 -22.84 -25.39
N GLN A 326 -22.30 -22.01 -24.90
CA GLN A 326 -22.00 -21.04 -23.85
C GLN A 326 -21.69 -21.73 -22.50
N ALA A 327 -22.41 -22.79 -22.16
CA ALA A 327 -22.15 -23.57 -20.95
C ALA A 327 -20.77 -24.24 -21.01
N GLU A 328 -20.48 -24.99 -22.08
CA GLU A 328 -19.21 -25.70 -22.27
C GLU A 328 -18.01 -24.73 -22.37
N LEU A 329 -18.21 -23.54 -22.95
CA LEU A 329 -17.18 -22.49 -22.94
C LEU A 329 -16.89 -22.02 -21.50
N GLY A 330 -17.93 -21.89 -20.68
CA GLY A 330 -17.79 -21.56 -19.26
C GLY A 330 -16.99 -22.63 -18.50
N ASP A 331 -17.30 -23.90 -18.73
CA ASP A 331 -16.63 -25.02 -18.07
C ASP A 331 -15.18 -25.17 -18.54
N LEU A 332 -14.89 -24.95 -19.83
CA LEU A 332 -13.52 -24.86 -20.34
C LEU A 332 -12.73 -23.72 -19.67
N LEU A 333 -13.32 -22.52 -19.54
CA LEU A 333 -12.67 -21.40 -18.86
C LEU A 333 -12.42 -21.71 -17.38
N PHE A 334 -13.35 -22.40 -16.70
CA PHE A 334 -13.19 -22.85 -15.33
C PHE A 334 -12.07 -23.90 -15.18
N ALA A 335 -11.99 -24.85 -16.12
CA ALA A 335 -10.93 -25.85 -16.18
C ALA A 335 -9.56 -25.20 -16.41
N LEU A 336 -9.48 -24.18 -17.28
CA LEU A 336 -8.26 -23.39 -17.48
C LEU A 336 -7.85 -22.61 -16.22
N ALA A 337 -8.79 -22.01 -15.49
CA ALA A 337 -8.51 -21.34 -14.22
C ALA A 337 -8.02 -22.34 -13.15
N THR A 338 -8.56 -23.56 -13.14
CA THR A 338 -8.09 -24.66 -12.29
C THR A 338 -6.67 -25.11 -12.68
N LEU A 339 -6.39 -25.26 -13.97
CA LEU A 339 -5.05 -25.57 -14.48
C LEU A 339 -4.04 -24.49 -14.08
N ALA A 340 -4.39 -23.20 -14.21
CA ALA A 340 -3.55 -22.09 -13.77
C ALA A 340 -3.18 -22.22 -12.28
N HIS A 341 -4.14 -22.60 -11.42
CA HIS A 341 -3.86 -22.84 -10.00
C HIS A 341 -2.81 -23.94 -9.78
N TRP A 342 -2.93 -25.06 -10.48
CA TRP A 342 -1.97 -26.18 -10.41
C TRP A 342 -0.58 -25.79 -10.93
N LEU A 343 -0.52 -24.94 -11.95
CA LEU A 343 0.71 -24.37 -12.49
C LEU A 343 1.28 -23.22 -11.64
N LYS A 344 0.60 -22.84 -10.55
CA LYS A 344 0.95 -21.70 -9.69
C LYS A 344 0.97 -20.35 -10.43
N LEU A 345 0.06 -20.20 -11.38
CA LEU A 345 -0.17 -18.98 -12.16
C LEU A 345 -1.47 -18.30 -11.69
N ASP A 346 -1.57 -16.99 -11.86
CA ASP A 346 -2.82 -16.26 -11.69
C ASP A 346 -3.58 -16.21 -13.03
N ALA A 347 -4.79 -16.77 -13.06
CA ALA A 347 -5.54 -16.92 -14.30
C ALA A 347 -5.99 -15.58 -14.90
N GLU A 348 -6.39 -14.64 -14.03
CA GLU A 348 -6.86 -13.32 -14.43
C GLU A 348 -5.70 -12.49 -15.00
N ILE A 349 -4.56 -12.46 -14.29
CA ILE A 349 -3.35 -11.77 -14.75
C ILE A 349 -2.83 -12.38 -16.06
N ALA A 350 -2.78 -13.71 -16.17
CA ALA A 350 -2.31 -14.36 -17.39
C ALA A 350 -3.13 -13.97 -18.64
N LEU A 351 -4.46 -13.85 -18.50
CA LEU A 351 -5.31 -13.39 -19.60
C LEU A 351 -5.10 -11.89 -19.89
N ARG A 352 -4.98 -11.05 -18.86
CA ARG A 352 -4.69 -9.63 -19.02
C ARG A 352 -3.38 -9.40 -19.79
N ASP A 353 -2.31 -10.09 -19.39
CA ASP A 353 -1.02 -10.01 -20.08
C ASP A 353 -1.13 -10.45 -21.53
N ALA A 354 -1.91 -11.51 -21.81
CA ALA A 354 -2.14 -11.98 -23.17
C ALA A 354 -2.89 -10.95 -24.02
N ALA A 355 -3.90 -10.28 -23.45
CA ALA A 355 -4.65 -9.22 -24.10
C ALA A 355 -3.76 -7.99 -24.37
N MET A 356 -2.88 -7.62 -23.44
CA MET A 356 -1.93 -6.53 -23.62
C MET A 356 -0.90 -6.84 -24.71
N ARG A 357 -0.35 -8.05 -24.75
CA ARG A 357 0.51 -8.50 -25.87
C ARG A 357 -0.24 -8.48 -27.20
N TYR A 358 -1.52 -8.85 -27.23
CA TYR A 358 -2.34 -8.77 -28.44
C TYR A 358 -2.46 -7.31 -28.92
N LYS A 359 -2.82 -6.39 -28.02
CA LYS A 359 -2.92 -4.95 -28.30
C LYS A 359 -1.61 -4.40 -28.87
N GLN A 360 -0.48 -4.66 -28.22
CA GLN A 360 0.84 -4.20 -28.66
C GLN A 360 1.19 -4.72 -30.06
N ARG A 361 0.95 -6.02 -30.32
CA ARG A 361 1.20 -6.62 -31.63
C ARG A 361 0.31 -6.01 -32.70
N PHE A 362 -0.96 -5.74 -32.39
CA PHE A 362 -1.87 -5.11 -33.33
C PHE A 362 -1.48 -3.66 -33.65
N GLN A 363 -1.05 -2.90 -32.64
CA GLN A 363 -0.50 -1.55 -32.83
C GLN A 363 0.73 -1.54 -33.75
N PHE A 364 1.58 -2.57 -33.68
CA PHE A 364 2.67 -2.73 -34.63
C PHE A 364 2.16 -2.93 -36.06
N VAL A 365 1.15 -3.79 -36.26
CA VAL A 365 0.49 -3.98 -37.56
C VAL A 365 -0.07 -2.66 -38.10
N GLU A 366 -0.71 -1.84 -37.24
CA GLU A 366 -1.21 -0.51 -37.60
C GLU A 366 -0.09 0.45 -38.03
N GLN A 367 1.03 0.45 -37.29
CA GLN A 367 2.20 1.26 -37.63
C GLN A 367 2.80 0.85 -38.98
N MET A 368 2.91 -0.45 -39.26
CA MET A 368 3.43 -0.95 -40.54
C MET A 368 2.50 -0.60 -41.72
N ALA A 369 1.19 -0.70 -41.53
CA ALA A 369 0.23 -0.24 -42.53
C ALA A 369 0.40 1.26 -42.84
N ALA A 370 0.49 2.09 -41.79
CA ALA A 370 0.70 3.52 -41.92
C ALA A 370 2.03 3.87 -42.61
N GLN A 371 3.12 3.18 -42.27
CA GLN A 371 4.42 3.35 -42.93
C GLN A 371 4.39 2.96 -44.41
N SER A 372 3.52 2.03 -44.80
CA SER A 372 3.27 1.68 -46.21
C SER A 372 2.36 2.68 -46.94
N GLY A 373 1.91 3.75 -46.27
CA GLY A 373 1.04 4.78 -46.82
C GLY A 373 -0.40 4.32 -47.06
N ARG A 374 -0.82 3.21 -46.42
CA ARG A 374 -2.14 2.59 -46.61
C ARG A 374 -2.94 2.60 -45.32
N ALA A 375 -4.27 2.65 -45.44
CA ALA A 375 -5.12 2.35 -44.29
C ALA A 375 -5.09 0.84 -44.01
N LEU A 376 -5.27 0.45 -42.75
CA LEU A 376 -5.24 -0.95 -42.34
C LEU A 376 -6.28 -1.79 -43.13
N GLN A 377 -7.48 -1.24 -43.33
CA GLN A 377 -8.57 -1.88 -44.10
C GLN A 377 -8.23 -2.18 -45.57
N ASP A 378 -7.22 -1.52 -46.12
CA ASP A 378 -6.77 -1.72 -47.51
C ASP A 378 -5.63 -2.76 -47.61
N CYS A 379 -5.14 -3.25 -46.47
CA CYS A 379 -4.12 -4.30 -46.41
C CYS A 379 -4.79 -5.68 -46.46
N SER A 380 -4.14 -6.65 -47.12
CA SER A 380 -4.60 -8.03 -47.10
C SER A 380 -4.30 -8.70 -45.76
N LEU A 381 -5.10 -9.72 -45.41
CA LEU A 381 -4.85 -10.53 -44.20
C LEU A 381 -3.45 -11.16 -44.22
N ALA A 382 -2.94 -11.54 -45.40
CA ALA A 382 -1.60 -12.11 -45.54
C ALA A 382 -0.50 -11.10 -45.14
N GLU A 383 -0.65 -9.83 -45.54
CA GLU A 383 0.26 -8.75 -45.14
C GLU A 383 0.16 -8.48 -43.63
N MET A 384 -1.06 -8.39 -43.10
CA MET A 384 -1.26 -8.20 -41.65
C MET A 384 -0.67 -9.34 -40.83
N MET A 385 -0.81 -10.58 -41.29
CA MET A 385 -0.23 -11.76 -40.63
C MET A 385 1.29 -11.80 -40.72
N ALA A 386 1.89 -11.27 -41.80
CA ALA A 386 3.34 -11.11 -41.90
C ALA A 386 3.86 -10.11 -40.85
N TRP A 387 3.25 -8.92 -40.75
CA TRP A 387 3.59 -7.93 -39.73
C TRP A 387 3.32 -8.42 -38.31
N TRP A 388 2.25 -9.19 -38.11
CA TRP A 388 1.95 -9.82 -36.82
C TRP A 388 3.00 -10.85 -36.40
N ALA A 389 3.49 -11.65 -37.35
CA ALA A 389 4.58 -12.60 -37.11
C ALA A 389 5.89 -11.88 -36.77
N GLU A 390 6.17 -10.75 -37.43
CA GLU A 390 7.29 -9.86 -37.11
C GLU A 390 7.14 -9.24 -35.71
N ALA A 391 5.96 -8.77 -35.33
CA ALA A 391 5.69 -8.27 -33.98
C ALA A 391 5.95 -9.34 -32.90
N LYS A 392 5.69 -10.62 -33.18
CA LYS A 392 5.98 -11.72 -32.25
C LYS A 392 7.47 -11.93 -32.02
N THR A 393 8.32 -11.75 -33.03
CA THR A 393 9.77 -11.95 -32.89
C THR A 393 10.40 -10.79 -32.12
N LEU A 394 9.91 -9.55 -32.35
CA LEU A 394 10.33 -8.36 -31.61
C LEU A 394 9.86 -8.37 -30.14
N GLY A 395 8.70 -8.97 -29.88
CA GLY A 395 8.06 -9.04 -28.55
C GLY A 395 8.60 -10.09 -27.59
N ASN A 396 9.56 -10.94 -27.98
CA ASN A 396 10.17 -11.96 -27.11
C ASN A 396 11.29 -11.41 -26.20
N GLY A 397 11.50 -10.09 -26.17
CA GLY A 397 12.54 -9.41 -25.38
C GLY A 397 12.03 -8.32 -24.43
N TRP A 398 10.73 -8.30 -24.13
CA TRP A 398 10.08 -7.31 -23.24
C TRP A 398 9.55 -8.00 -21.99
#